data_AF-A0A924X4E9-F1
#
_entry.id   AF-A0A924X4E9-F1
#
_cell.length_a   1.000
_cell.length_b   1.000
_cell.length_c   1.000
_cell.angle_alpha   90.00
_cell.angle_beta   90.00
_cell.angle_gamma   90.00
#
_symmetry.space_group_name_H-M   'P 1'
#
loop_
_entity.id
_entity.type
_entity.pdbx_description
1 polymer ?
#
loop_
_entity_poly.entity_id
_entity_poly.type
_entity_poly.pdbx_seq_one_letter_code
_entity_poly.pdbx_strand_id
1 'polypeptide(L)'
;MQKDFQGFPPIVGVDGLGILLNKKPSSIRVDRSRKPHTLPPACTPPDTQKPLWIVSDVIYWLRSYKETDIRATPVKKQVGPPTKAERIAMRVLNS
;
A
#
# COMPACT_ATOMS: atom_id res chain seq x y z
N MET A 1 34.45 5.90 2.56
CA MET A 1 33.89 4.61 2.99
C MET A 1 32.37 4.73 3.04
N GLN A 2 31.68 4.39 1.96
CA GLN A 2 30.24 4.17 1.98
C GLN A 2 30.01 2.84 2.70
N LYS A 3 29.24 2.86 3.81
CA LYS A 3 28.78 1.63 4.44
C LYS A 3 27.61 1.13 3.61
N ASP A 4 27.87 0.15 2.76
CA ASP A 4 26.82 -0.63 2.12
C ASP A 4 25.99 -1.28 3.25
N PHE A 5 24.72 -0.90 3.37
CA PHE A 5 23.75 -1.58 4.24
C PHE A 5 23.35 -2.94 3.64
N GLN A 6 24.33 -3.74 3.22
CA GLN A 6 24.12 -5.16 2.92
C GLN A 6 24.09 -5.92 4.24
N GLY A 7 22.91 -6.39 4.68
CA GLY A 7 22.86 -7.46 5.67
C GLY A 7 21.73 -7.45 6.70
N PHE A 8 20.67 -6.65 6.55
CA PHE A 8 19.46 -6.83 7.36
C PHE A 8 18.29 -7.19 6.44
N PRO A 9 17.51 -8.25 6.72
CA PRO A 9 16.28 -8.47 5.97
C PRO A 9 15.46 -7.18 6.02
N PRO A 10 14.79 -6.78 4.92
CA PRO A 10 14.04 -5.54 4.85
C PRO A 10 12.74 -5.70 5.65
N ILE A 11 12.87 -5.94 6.94
CA ILE A 11 11.79 -6.16 7.89
C ILE A 11 11.87 -5.10 8.99
N VAL A 12 10.72 -4.59 9.39
CA VAL A 12 10.57 -3.67 10.52
C VAL A 12 9.75 -4.35 11.60
N GLY A 13 10.21 -4.21 12.85
CA GLY A 13 9.44 -4.59 14.03
C GLY A 13 8.48 -3.49 14.47
N VAL A 14 7.81 -3.72 15.59
CA VAL A 14 6.83 -2.79 16.18
C VAL A 14 7.42 -1.40 16.42
N ASP A 15 8.64 -1.33 16.97
CA ASP A 15 9.30 -0.05 17.27
C ASP A 15 9.67 0.73 16.00
N GLY A 16 10.22 0.04 15.00
CA GLY A 16 10.53 0.64 13.70
C GLY A 16 9.29 1.13 12.96
N LEU A 17 8.21 0.35 13.00
CA LEU A 17 6.93 0.77 12.44
C LEU A 17 6.33 1.97 13.20
N GLY A 18 6.52 2.02 14.53
CA GLY A 18 6.13 3.16 15.35
C GLY A 18 6.82 4.44 14.90
N ILE A 19 8.13 4.39 14.62
CA ILE A 19 8.88 5.54 14.08
C ILE A 19 8.31 5.95 12.71
N LEU A 20 8.09 5.00 11.80
CA LEU A 20 7.59 5.29 10.44
C LEU A 20 6.19 5.91 10.44
N LEU A 21 5.30 5.45 11.32
CA LEU A 21 3.92 5.92 11.39
C LEU A 21 3.72 7.05 12.42
N ASN A 22 4.80 7.51 13.06
CA ASN A 22 4.77 8.46 14.18
C ASN A 22 3.79 8.04 15.30
N LYS A 23 3.84 6.77 15.67
CA LYS A 23 2.99 6.14 16.70
C LYS A 23 3.84 5.49 17.78
N LYS A 24 3.31 5.45 19.00
CA LYS A 24 3.93 4.69 20.10
C LYS A 24 3.87 3.18 19.81
N PRO A 25 4.90 2.40 20.17
CA PRO A 25 4.89 0.93 19.99
C PRO A 25 3.67 0.24 20.63
N SER A 26 3.19 0.75 21.76
CA SER A 26 1.97 0.27 22.43
C SER A 26 0.73 0.48 21.58
N SER A 27 0.58 1.65 20.94
CA SER A 27 -0.52 1.93 20.01
C SER A 27 -0.49 1.01 18.79
N ILE A 28 0.69 0.69 18.25
CA ILE A 28 0.82 -0.27 17.14
C ILE A 28 0.29 -1.66 17.55
N ARG A 29 0.61 -2.15 18.75
CA ARG A 29 0.11 -3.45 19.24
C ARG A 29 -1.42 -3.44 19.40
N VAL A 30 -1.96 -2.34 19.92
CA VAL A 30 -3.42 -2.16 20.08
C VAL A 30 -4.10 -2.08 18.71
N ASP A 31 -3.56 -1.30 17.78
CA ASP A 31 -4.07 -1.16 16.42
C ASP A 31 -4.09 -2.51 15.71
N ARG A 32 -3.02 -3.32 15.83
CA ARG A 32 -2.97 -4.67 15.24
C ARG A 32 -4.10 -5.58 15.74
N SER A 33 -4.45 -5.49 17.03
CA SER A 33 -5.49 -6.34 17.62
C SER A 33 -6.91 -5.81 17.37
N ARG A 34 -7.12 -4.49 17.52
CA ARG A 34 -8.45 -3.88 17.49
C ARG A 34 -8.86 -3.33 16.12
N LYS A 35 -7.88 -2.95 15.29
CA LYS A 35 -8.07 -2.28 14.00
C LYS A 35 -6.99 -2.70 12.98
N PRO A 36 -6.90 -3.98 12.61
CA PRO A 36 -5.79 -4.49 11.78
C PRO A 36 -5.68 -3.80 10.41
N HIS A 37 -6.77 -3.21 9.90
CA HIS A 37 -6.78 -2.44 8.64
C HIS A 37 -6.04 -1.10 8.69
N THR A 38 -5.71 -0.58 9.88
CA THR A 38 -4.98 0.70 10.04
C THR A 38 -3.46 0.52 10.01
N LEU A 39 -3.00 -0.72 9.87
CA LEU A 39 -1.60 -1.07 9.78
C LEU A 39 -1.32 -1.81 8.47
N PRO A 40 -0.07 -1.79 7.99
CA PRO A 40 0.33 -2.61 6.87
C PRO A 40 0.21 -4.11 7.20
N PRO A 41 0.11 -4.97 6.17
CA PRO A 41 0.07 -6.42 6.34
C PRO A 41 1.27 -6.92 7.15
N ALA A 42 1.01 -7.58 8.28
CA ALA A 42 2.05 -8.12 9.16
C ALA A 42 2.37 -9.56 8.77
N CYS A 43 3.65 -9.89 8.69
CA CYS A 43 4.14 -11.25 8.64
C CYS A 43 4.16 -11.83 10.06
N THR A 44 3.50 -12.98 10.22
CA THR A 44 3.55 -13.76 11.46
C THR A 44 4.03 -15.17 11.11
N PRO A 45 5.36 -15.38 11.02
CA PRO A 45 5.90 -16.71 10.77
C PRO A 45 5.42 -17.69 11.86
N PRO A 46 5.23 -18.98 11.52
CA PRO A 46 4.96 -19.99 12.54
C PRO A 46 6.08 -19.97 13.59
N ASP A 47 5.72 -20.16 14.86
CA ASP A 47 6.60 -20.10 16.05
C ASP A 47 6.99 -18.70 16.56
N THR A 48 6.77 -17.62 15.79
CA THR A 48 7.13 -16.26 16.23
C THR A 48 5.93 -15.48 16.76
N GLN A 49 5.94 -15.14 18.05
CA GLN A 49 4.86 -14.34 18.66
C GLN A 49 4.89 -12.85 18.30
N LYS A 50 6.03 -12.35 17.80
CA LYS A 50 6.23 -10.93 17.49
C LYS A 50 5.84 -10.64 16.03
N PRO A 51 5.00 -9.63 15.76
CA PRO A 51 4.74 -9.21 14.39
C PRO A 51 5.99 -8.61 13.76
N LEU A 52 6.20 -8.96 12.49
CA LEU A 52 7.21 -8.37 11.62
C LEU A 52 6.50 -7.82 10.40
N TRP A 53 7.06 -6.79 9.78
CA TRP A 53 6.53 -6.22 8.55
C TRP A 53 7.62 -6.14 7.51
N ILE A 54 7.35 -6.61 6.30
CA ILE A 54 8.27 -6.44 5.19
C ILE A 54 8.19 -4.97 4.72
N VAL A 55 9.33 -4.30 4.66
CA VAL A 55 9.45 -2.88 4.28
C VAL A 55 8.80 -2.62 2.93
N SER A 56 8.97 -3.50 1.94
CA SER A 56 8.31 -3.35 0.63
C SER A 56 6.80 -3.23 0.76
N ASP A 57 6.19 -4.06 1.61
CA ASP A 57 4.74 -4.11 1.81
C ASP A 57 4.26 -2.90 2.59
N VAL A 58 5.04 -2.44 3.57
CA VAL A 58 4.78 -1.17 4.28
C VAL A 58 4.79 0.00 3.30
N ILE A 59 5.77 0.08 2.42
CA ILE A 59 5.87 1.14 1.42
C ILE A 59 4.73 1.04 0.40
N TYR A 60 4.39 -0.15 -0.07
CA TYR A 60 3.27 -0.37 -0.98
C TYR A 60 1.94 0.07 -0.35
N TRP A 61 1.73 -0.31 0.91
CA TRP A 61 0.58 0.11 1.69
C TRP A 61 0.55 1.63 1.87
N LEU A 62 1.65 2.28 2.26
CA LEU A 62 1.70 3.75 2.37
C LEU A 62 1.38 4.46 1.05
N ARG A 63 1.84 3.89 -0.09
CA ARG A 63 1.53 4.43 -1.42
C ARG A 63 0.03 4.42 -1.72
N SER A 64 -0.75 3.48 -1.20
CA SER A 64 -2.21 3.47 -1.41
C SER A 64 -2.93 4.58 -0.65
N TYR A 65 -2.33 5.13 0.41
CA TYR A 65 -2.87 6.27 1.17
C TYR A 65 -2.22 7.59 0.76
N LYS A 66 -1.34 7.59 -0.24
CA LYS A 66 -0.77 8.81 -0.78
C LYS A 66 -1.91 9.65 -1.34
N GLU A 67 -2.06 10.86 -0.81
CA GLU A 67 -2.98 11.84 -1.37
C GLU A 67 -2.66 12.01 -2.85
N THR A 68 -3.68 11.93 -3.70
CA THR A 68 -3.50 12.22 -5.12
C THR A 68 -3.05 13.67 -5.21
N ASP A 69 -1.87 13.88 -5.78
CA ASP A 69 -1.39 15.22 -6.06
C ASP A 69 -2.38 15.86 -7.03
N ILE A 70 -3.23 16.75 -6.51
CA ILE A 70 -4.31 17.40 -7.26
C ILE A 70 -3.73 18.32 -8.37
N ARG A 71 -2.41 18.54 -8.37
CA ARG A 71 -1.69 19.33 -9.38
C ARG A 71 -1.19 18.46 -10.54
N ALA A 72 -1.17 17.13 -10.40
CA ALA A 72 -1.03 16.21 -11.52
C ALA A 72 -2.35 16.19 -12.29
N THR A 73 -2.37 16.90 -13.42
CA THR A 73 -3.50 17.13 -14.32
C THR A 73 -4.49 15.95 -14.41
N PRO A 74 -5.81 16.21 -14.39
CA PRO A 74 -6.80 15.15 -14.49
C PRO A 74 -6.69 14.47 -15.86
N VAL A 75 -6.32 13.18 -15.86
CA VAL A 75 -6.59 12.30 -17.00
C VAL A 75 -8.11 12.23 -17.12
N LYS A 76 -8.64 12.77 -18.21
CA LYS A 76 -10.07 12.77 -18.53
C LYS A 76 -10.59 11.33 -18.50
N LYS A 77 -11.25 10.94 -17.42
CA LYS A 77 -12.13 9.77 -17.45
C LYS A 77 -13.27 10.14 -18.41
N GLN A 78 -13.29 9.54 -19.60
CA GLN A 78 -14.47 9.57 -20.47
C GLN A 78 -15.58 8.81 -19.74
N VAL A 79 -16.37 9.52 -18.94
CA VAL A 79 -17.63 9.01 -18.39
C VAL A 79 -18.73 9.57 -19.28
N GLY A 80 -18.87 8.97 -20.44
CA GLY A 80 -20.00 9.19 -21.34
C GLY A 80 -20.45 7.84 -21.88
N PRO A 81 -21.77 7.62 -22.06
CA PRO A 81 -22.23 6.45 -22.80
C PRO A 81 -21.60 6.45 -24.20
N PRO A 82 -21.25 5.26 -24.76
CA PRO A 82 -20.60 5.19 -26.05
C PRO A 82 -21.44 5.90 -27.11
N THR A 83 -20.78 6.72 -27.93
CA THR A 83 -21.45 7.43 -29.01
C THR A 83 -22.05 6.45 -30.03
N LYS A 84 -23.02 6.90 -30.82
CA LYS A 84 -23.66 6.07 -31.86
C LYS A 84 -22.64 5.44 -32.82
N ALA A 85 -21.55 6.15 -33.12
CA ALA A 85 -20.45 5.67 -33.95
C ALA A 85 -19.68 4.52 -33.28
N GLU A 86 -19.35 4.64 -32.00
CA GLU A 86 -18.65 3.57 -31.25
C GLU A 86 -19.50 2.31 -31.14
N ARG A 87 -20.82 2.43 -30.94
CA ARG A 87 -21.73 1.28 -30.91
C ARG A 87 -21.78 0.53 -32.23
N ILE A 88 -21.64 1.23 -33.36
CA ILE A 88 -21.58 0.61 -34.70
C ILE A 88 -20.26 -0.15 -34.85
N ALA A 89 -19.13 0.46 -34.47
CA ALA A 89 -17.82 -0.20 -34.53
C ALA A 89 -17.76 -1.48 -33.68
N MET A 90 -18.32 -1.45 -32.46
CA MET A 90 -18.41 -2.63 -31.59
C MET A 90 -19.25 -3.77 -32.19
N ARG A 91 -20.29 -3.45 -32.97
CA ARG A 91 -21.14 -4.47 -33.61
C ARG A 91 -20.41 -5.18 -34.76
N VAL A 92 -19.59 -4.45 -35.51
CA VAL A 92 -18.84 -4.99 -36.65
C VAL A 92 -17.70 -5.91 -36.20
N LEU A 93 -17.08 -5.64 -35.06
CA LEU A 93 -15.97 -6.45 -34.54
C LEU A 93 -16.41 -7.83 -34.01
N ASN A 94 -17.68 -7.98 -33.64
CA ASN A 94 -18.26 -9.21 -33.09
C ASN A 94 -19.08 -10.02 -34.11
N SER A 95 -18.95 -9.72 -35.40
CA SER A 95 -19.55 -10.47 -36.53
C SER A 95 -18.47 -11.10 -37.39
#